data_AF-A0A2E4YYN3-F1
#
_entry.id   AF-A0A2E4YYN3-F1
#
_cell.length_a   1.000
_cell.length_b   1.000
_cell.length_c   1.000
_cell.angle_alpha   90.00
_cell.angle_beta   90.00
_cell.angle_gamma   90.00
#
_symmetry.space_group_name_H-M   'P 1'
#
loop_
_entity.id
_entity.type
_entity.pdbx_description
1 polymer ?
#
loop_
_entity_poly.entity_id
_entity_poly.type
_entity_poly.pdbx_seq_one_letter_code
_entity_poly.pdbx_strand_id
1 'polypeptide(L)'
;MPAHNLSTPTQGISAGASDTTHIALTFENNRLASELFGQFDQNLALIEQKLRVDARARGNTVTLTGDAVATNQARRTLDYLYDRLLKGSAVEASDVEGAIRMALAADDQLVLPTMERKGKLAMAQISTRKKTVIARTPTQDAYIRAMDRAELVFGVGPAGTGKTFLAVAHAAQLLERGSVERIVLTRPAVEAGERLGFLPGDMKEKVDPYLRPLYDALYEMMPSDRVERALAAGVIEIAPLAFMRGRTLSNAAIILDEAQNTTQMQMKMFLTRLGENGRMIITGDPSQIDLPRGVKSGLVEAL
;
A
#
# COMPACT_ATOMS: atom_id res chain seq x y z
N MET A 1 -60.56 -44.96 -35.48
CA MET A 1 -59.96 -43.66 -35.82
C MET A 1 -58.97 -43.30 -34.71
N PRO A 2 -57.66 -43.33 -34.98
CA PRO A 2 -56.63 -43.06 -33.99
C PRO A 2 -56.29 -41.57 -33.94
N ALA A 3 -56.13 -41.02 -32.73
CA ALA A 3 -55.62 -39.68 -32.49
C ALA A 3 -54.09 -39.73 -32.37
N HIS A 4 -53.42 -38.87 -33.14
CA HIS A 4 -51.99 -38.64 -33.14
C HIS A 4 -51.47 -38.25 -31.75
N ASN A 5 -50.46 -38.98 -31.25
CA ASN A 5 -49.61 -38.53 -30.16
C ASN A 5 -48.19 -38.35 -30.73
N LEU A 6 -47.78 -37.10 -30.92
CA LEU A 6 -46.45 -36.70 -31.39
C LEU A 6 -45.51 -36.62 -30.19
N SER A 7 -44.56 -37.55 -30.13
CA SER A 7 -43.40 -37.53 -29.25
C SER A 7 -42.40 -36.47 -29.72
N THR A 8 -42.28 -35.38 -28.96
CA THR A 8 -41.19 -34.40 -29.06
C THR A 8 -39.89 -34.98 -28.49
N PRO A 9 -38.75 -34.93 -29.20
CA PRO A 9 -37.46 -35.26 -28.63
C PRO A 9 -36.89 -34.06 -27.87
N THR A 10 -36.46 -34.33 -26.63
CA THR A 10 -35.71 -33.41 -25.77
C THR A 10 -34.33 -33.18 -26.38
N GLN A 11 -34.10 -32.05 -27.05
CA GLN A 11 -32.75 -31.59 -27.38
C GLN A 11 -32.17 -30.83 -26.19
N GLY A 12 -31.16 -31.44 -25.58
CA GLY A 12 -30.36 -30.85 -24.52
C GLY A 12 -29.64 -29.59 -24.99
N ILE A 13 -29.67 -28.59 -24.12
CA ILE A 13 -28.90 -27.35 -24.22
C ILE A 13 -27.41 -27.73 -24.20
N SER A 14 -26.71 -27.52 -25.31
CA SER A 14 -25.25 -27.66 -25.37
C SER A 14 -24.62 -26.58 -24.48
N ALA A 15 -23.90 -27.01 -23.44
CA ALA A 15 -23.01 -26.14 -22.67
C ALA A 15 -21.97 -25.51 -23.61
N GLY A 16 -21.84 -24.18 -23.53
CA GLY A 16 -20.97 -23.38 -24.41
C GLY A 16 -19.50 -23.76 -24.29
N ALA A 17 -18.82 -23.79 -25.43
CA ALA A 17 -17.38 -23.91 -25.53
C ALA A 17 -16.71 -22.76 -24.75
N SER A 18 -15.67 -23.06 -23.97
CA SER A 18 -14.81 -22.04 -23.40
C SER A 18 -13.96 -21.47 -24.53
N ASP A 19 -14.17 -20.19 -24.88
CA ASP A 19 -13.37 -19.49 -25.88
C ASP A 19 -11.92 -19.35 -25.36
N THR A 20 -11.08 -20.28 -25.79
CA THR A 20 -9.65 -20.28 -25.50
C THR A 20 -9.03 -19.10 -26.25
N THR A 21 -8.48 -18.14 -25.50
CA THR A 21 -7.83 -16.94 -26.01
C THR A 21 -6.34 -17.18 -26.15
N HIS A 22 -5.76 -16.69 -27.25
CA HIS A 22 -4.33 -16.75 -27.53
C HIS A 22 -3.77 -15.33 -27.68
N ILE A 23 -2.74 -14.99 -26.90
CA ILE A 23 -2.08 -13.68 -26.93
C ILE A 23 -0.58 -13.88 -27.12
N ALA A 24 0.01 -13.23 -28.12
CA ALA A 24 1.46 -13.18 -28.30
C ALA A 24 2.01 -11.81 -27.88
N LEU A 25 3.05 -11.81 -27.05
CA LEU A 25 3.76 -10.62 -26.59
C LEU A 25 5.20 -10.68 -27.07
N THR A 26 5.69 -9.61 -27.66
CA THR A 26 7.07 -9.50 -28.15
C THR A 26 7.78 -8.38 -27.40
N PHE A 27 8.92 -8.68 -26.81
CA PHE A 27 9.71 -7.76 -25.99
C PHE A 27 10.94 -7.29 -26.78
N GLU A 28 11.08 -5.98 -26.97
CA GLU A 28 12.11 -5.41 -27.86
C GLU A 28 13.55 -5.69 -27.42
N ASN A 29 13.80 -5.80 -26.11
CA ASN A 29 15.13 -6.03 -25.56
C ASN A 29 15.28 -7.48 -25.10
N ASN A 30 16.03 -8.27 -25.88
CA ASN A 30 16.26 -9.70 -25.61
C ASN A 30 16.89 -9.98 -24.24
N ARG A 31 17.78 -9.10 -23.75
CA ARG A 31 18.40 -9.26 -22.42
C ARG A 31 17.35 -9.12 -21.33
N LEU A 32 16.53 -8.07 -21.40
CA LEU A 32 15.47 -7.84 -20.43
C LEU A 32 14.36 -8.88 -20.55
N ALA A 33 14.07 -9.39 -21.74
CA ALA A 33 13.15 -10.51 -21.93
C ALA A 33 13.63 -11.76 -21.20
N SER A 34 14.94 -12.08 -21.29
CA SER A 34 15.53 -13.19 -20.54
C SER A 34 15.45 -12.98 -19.03
N GLU A 35 15.69 -11.76 -18.54
CA GLU A 35 15.56 -11.42 -17.11
C GLU A 35 14.09 -11.49 -16.65
N LEU A 36 13.15 -11.07 -17.49
CA LEU A 36 11.71 -11.13 -17.24
C LEU A 36 11.24 -12.57 -17.06
N PHE A 37 11.65 -13.49 -17.94
CA PHE A 37 11.25 -14.89 -17.87
C PHE A 37 11.91 -15.61 -16.68
N GLY A 38 13.07 -15.11 -16.25
CA GLY A 38 13.83 -15.65 -15.15
C GLY A 38 14.67 -16.87 -15.56
N GLN A 39 15.50 -17.34 -14.64
CA GLN A 39 16.33 -18.51 -14.89
C GLN A 39 15.43 -19.73 -15.12
N PHE A 40 15.64 -20.45 -16.24
CA PHE A 40 14.81 -21.59 -16.64
C PHE A 40 13.30 -21.28 -16.68
N ASP A 41 12.93 -20.06 -17.08
CA ASP A 41 11.53 -19.60 -17.18
C ASP A 41 10.75 -19.64 -15.85
N GLN A 42 11.45 -19.61 -14.71
CA GLN A 42 10.83 -19.71 -13.37
C GLN A 42 9.74 -18.66 -13.11
N ASN A 43 9.87 -17.44 -13.67
CA ASN A 43 8.88 -16.39 -13.48
C ASN A 43 7.63 -16.67 -14.33
N LEU A 44 7.79 -17.23 -15.53
CA LEU A 44 6.67 -17.66 -16.36
C LEU A 44 5.92 -18.82 -15.70
N ALA A 45 6.64 -19.81 -15.19
CA ALA A 45 6.03 -20.93 -14.46
C ALA A 45 5.20 -20.47 -13.25
N LEU A 46 5.67 -19.45 -12.53
CA LEU A 46 4.92 -18.84 -11.43
C LEU A 46 3.64 -18.13 -11.92
N ILE A 47 3.70 -17.41 -13.04
CA ILE A 47 2.54 -16.75 -13.66
C ILE A 47 1.53 -17.79 -14.14
N GLU A 48 1.98 -18.86 -14.82
CA GLU A 48 1.15 -19.99 -15.26
C GLU A 48 0.40 -20.62 -14.08
N GLN A 49 1.13 -20.95 -13.00
CA GLN A 49 0.56 -21.61 -11.83
C GLN A 49 -0.51 -20.75 -11.15
N LYS A 50 -0.25 -19.44 -10.98
CA LYS A 50 -1.13 -18.56 -10.22
C LYS A 50 -2.33 -18.08 -11.02
N LEU A 51 -2.17 -17.85 -12.33
CA LEU A 51 -3.24 -17.35 -13.19
C LEU A 51 -3.94 -18.45 -14.00
N ARG A 52 -3.45 -19.70 -13.96
CA ARG A 52 -3.99 -20.86 -14.70
C ARG A 52 -4.00 -20.64 -16.22
N VAL A 53 -2.89 -20.12 -16.74
CA VAL A 53 -2.62 -19.96 -18.19
C VAL A 53 -1.45 -20.85 -18.62
N ASP A 54 -1.37 -21.17 -19.91
CA ASP A 54 -0.18 -21.77 -20.56
C ASP A 54 0.64 -20.64 -21.19
N ALA A 55 1.90 -20.48 -20.77
CA ALA A 55 2.81 -19.42 -21.17
C ALA A 55 4.08 -20.02 -21.77
N ARG A 56 4.25 -19.90 -23.09
CA ARG A 56 5.41 -20.44 -23.81
C ARG A 56 6.32 -19.34 -24.29
N ALA A 57 7.56 -19.33 -23.81
CA ALA A 57 8.62 -18.46 -24.31
C ALA A 57 9.27 -19.03 -25.56
N ARG A 58 9.54 -18.16 -26.54
CA ARG A 58 10.39 -18.44 -27.70
C ARG A 58 11.18 -17.19 -28.05
N GLY A 59 12.48 -17.19 -27.77
CA GLY A 59 13.33 -16.01 -27.97
C GLY A 59 12.90 -14.86 -27.06
N ASN A 60 12.47 -13.74 -27.63
CA ASN A 60 11.94 -12.58 -26.92
C ASN A 60 10.40 -12.48 -26.97
N THR A 61 9.74 -13.57 -27.39
CA THR A 61 8.28 -13.63 -27.52
C THR A 61 7.71 -14.60 -26.50
N VAL A 62 6.57 -14.26 -25.89
CA VAL A 62 5.78 -15.15 -25.03
C VAL A 62 4.40 -15.32 -25.63
N THR A 63 3.97 -16.56 -25.78
CA THR A 63 2.60 -16.90 -26.17
C THR A 63 1.82 -17.35 -24.94
N LEU A 64 0.71 -16.68 -24.66
CA LEU A 64 -0.22 -16.96 -23.57
C LEU A 64 -1.47 -17.63 -24.14
N THR A 65 -1.91 -18.73 -23.53
CA THR A 65 -3.11 -19.47 -23.89
C THR A 65 -3.95 -19.73 -22.64
N GLY A 66 -5.25 -19.50 -22.69
CA GLY A 66 -6.15 -19.70 -21.55
C GLY A 66 -7.47 -18.95 -21.74
N ASP A 67 -8.23 -18.74 -20.66
CA ASP A 67 -9.42 -17.90 -20.74
C ASP A 67 -9.05 -16.42 -20.95
N ALA A 68 -9.99 -15.64 -21.50
CA ALA A 68 -9.76 -14.25 -21.87
C ALA A 68 -9.33 -13.37 -20.68
N VAL A 69 -9.82 -13.66 -19.46
CA VAL A 69 -9.52 -12.86 -18.27
C VAL A 69 -8.10 -13.20 -17.80
N ALA A 70 -7.80 -14.47 -17.60
CA ALA A 70 -6.49 -14.93 -17.14
C ALA A 70 -5.36 -14.58 -18.11
N THR A 71 -5.58 -14.71 -19.43
CA THR A 71 -4.58 -14.32 -20.43
C THR A 71 -4.32 -12.81 -20.45
N ASN A 72 -5.35 -11.98 -20.24
CA ASN A 72 -5.18 -10.54 -20.08
C ASN A 72 -4.45 -10.18 -18.77
N GLN A 73 -4.73 -10.90 -17.68
CA GLN A 73 -4.03 -10.72 -16.41
C GLN A 73 -2.54 -11.05 -16.56
N ALA A 74 -2.23 -12.19 -17.18
CA ALA A 74 -0.85 -12.60 -17.45
C ALA A 74 -0.13 -11.60 -18.35
N ARG A 75 -0.81 -11.08 -19.38
CA ARG A 75 -0.30 -9.98 -20.22
C ARG A 75 0.04 -8.75 -19.40
N ARG A 76 -0.87 -8.29 -18.54
CA ARG A 76 -0.65 -7.10 -17.68
C ARG A 76 0.52 -7.32 -16.72
N THR A 77 0.63 -8.52 -16.13
CA THR A 77 1.75 -8.90 -15.26
C THR A 77 3.09 -8.81 -16.01
N LEU A 78 3.17 -9.39 -17.21
CA LEU A 78 4.39 -9.37 -18.02
C LEU A 78 4.76 -7.95 -18.49
N ASP A 79 3.79 -7.17 -18.97
CA ASP A 79 4.01 -5.78 -19.38
C ASP A 79 4.54 -4.92 -18.21
N TYR A 80 3.99 -5.10 -17.00
CA TYR A 80 4.42 -4.37 -15.81
C TYR A 80 5.86 -4.69 -15.41
N LEU A 81 6.21 -5.98 -15.36
CA LEU A 81 7.56 -6.42 -14.99
C LEU A 81 8.58 -5.99 -16.05
N TYR A 82 8.22 -6.02 -17.34
CA TYR A 82 9.08 -5.56 -18.41
C TYR A 82 9.35 -4.05 -18.36
N ASP A 83 8.34 -3.23 -18.09
CA ASP A 83 8.50 -1.77 -17.91
C ASP A 83 9.42 -1.44 -16.72
N ARG A 84 9.37 -2.24 -15.67
CA ARG A 84 10.27 -2.12 -14.51
C ARG A 84 11.73 -2.45 -14.86
N LEU A 85 11.95 -3.50 -15.66
CA LEU A 85 13.28 -3.85 -16.18
C LEU A 85 13.84 -2.77 -17.11
N LEU A 86 13.00 -2.17 -17.97
CA LEU A 86 13.40 -1.04 -18.83
C LEU A 86 13.90 0.18 -18.03
N LYS A 87 13.38 0.37 -16.81
CA LYS A 87 13.80 1.42 -15.88
C LYS A 87 15.05 1.06 -15.06
N GLY A 88 15.69 -0.09 -15.33
CA GLY A 88 16.90 -0.54 -14.67
C GLY A 88 16.70 -1.18 -13.29
N SER A 89 15.46 -1.50 -12.91
CA SER A 89 15.18 -2.22 -11.66
C SER A 89 15.30 -3.73 -11.85
N ALA A 90 15.76 -4.45 -10.82
CA ALA A 90 15.74 -5.91 -10.82
C ALA A 90 14.32 -6.46 -10.59
N VAL A 91 14.08 -7.68 -11.08
CA VAL A 91 12.85 -8.46 -10.85
C VAL A 91 13.20 -9.70 -10.03
N GLU A 92 12.66 -9.77 -8.83
CA GLU A 92 12.74 -10.93 -7.94
C GLU A 92 11.39 -11.69 -7.90
N ALA A 93 11.38 -12.90 -7.37
CA ALA A 93 10.16 -13.70 -7.25
C ALA A 93 9.03 -12.96 -6.51
N SER A 94 9.37 -12.18 -5.48
CA SER A 94 8.40 -11.38 -4.71
C SER A 94 7.74 -10.28 -5.56
N ASP A 95 8.43 -9.76 -6.57
CA ASP A 95 7.91 -8.77 -7.50
C ASP A 95 6.91 -9.38 -8.47
N VAL A 96 7.19 -10.60 -8.93
CA VAL A 96 6.30 -11.39 -9.79
C VAL A 96 4.99 -11.68 -9.06
N GLU A 97 5.06 -12.12 -7.81
CA GLU A 97 3.86 -12.37 -6.98
C GLU A 97 3.06 -11.08 -6.72
N GLY A 98 3.72 -9.94 -6.52
CA GLY A 98 3.07 -8.63 -6.40
C GLY A 98 2.33 -8.23 -7.68
N ALA A 99 2.98 -8.41 -8.83
CA ALA A 99 2.42 -8.10 -10.14
C ALA A 99 1.21 -8.98 -10.51
N ILE A 100 1.23 -10.26 -10.13
CA ILE A 100 0.10 -11.19 -10.30
C ILE A 100 -1.10 -10.74 -9.46
N ARG A 101 -0.89 -10.44 -8.16
CA ARG A 101 -1.98 -10.00 -7.27
C ARG A 101 -2.66 -8.73 -7.75
N MET A 102 -1.91 -7.81 -8.34
CA MET A 102 -2.45 -6.58 -8.92
C MET A 102 -3.32 -6.86 -10.15
N ALA A 103 -2.85 -7.72 -11.05
CA ALA A 103 -3.60 -8.07 -12.26
C ALA A 103 -4.97 -8.68 -11.89
N LEU A 104 -5.01 -9.51 -10.84
CA LEU A 104 -6.24 -10.08 -10.27
C LEU A 104 -7.16 -8.99 -9.68
N ALA A 105 -6.61 -8.08 -8.87
CA ALA A 105 -7.40 -7.05 -8.20
C ALA A 105 -7.96 -5.96 -9.14
N ALA A 106 -7.30 -5.70 -10.27
CA ALA A 106 -7.75 -4.73 -11.26
C ALA A 106 -9.10 -5.11 -11.90
N ASP A 107 -9.42 -6.41 -11.96
CA ASP A 107 -10.71 -6.89 -12.46
C ASP A 107 -11.78 -6.94 -11.36
N ASP A 108 -11.41 -7.20 -10.09
CA ASP A 108 -12.31 -7.04 -8.93
C ASP A 108 -12.73 -5.57 -8.72
N GLN A 109 -11.91 -4.62 -9.15
CA GLN A 109 -12.18 -3.17 -9.08
C GLN A 109 -13.15 -2.65 -10.16
N LEU A 110 -13.68 -3.49 -11.06
CA LEU A 110 -14.75 -3.09 -11.99
C LEU A 110 -16.08 -2.70 -11.30
N VAL A 111 -16.16 -2.82 -9.97
CA VAL A 111 -17.32 -2.40 -9.15
C VAL A 111 -17.10 -1.05 -8.43
N LEU A 112 -15.93 -0.40 -8.55
CA LEU A 112 -15.69 0.92 -7.98
C LEU A 112 -15.51 1.97 -9.07
N PRO A 113 -16.28 3.09 -9.05
CA PRO A 113 -16.24 4.09 -10.11
C PRO A 113 -14.98 4.94 -9.95
N THR A 114 -13.87 4.50 -10.51
CA THR A 114 -12.75 5.38 -10.84
C THR A 114 -12.46 5.26 -12.32
N MET A 115 -13.06 6.19 -13.07
CA MET A 115 -12.76 6.41 -14.48
C MET A 115 -11.34 6.96 -14.60
N GLU A 116 -10.34 6.11 -14.74
CA GLU A 116 -9.10 6.47 -15.43
C GLU A 116 -8.91 5.57 -16.66
N ARG A 117 -8.80 6.24 -17.81
CA ARG A 117 -8.53 5.64 -19.12
C ARG A 117 -7.25 4.80 -19.06
N LYS A 118 -7.28 3.64 -19.74
CA LYS A 118 -6.15 2.84 -20.26
C LYS A 118 -4.77 3.57 -20.23
N GLY A 119 -4.17 3.66 -19.05
CA GLY A 119 -2.82 4.15 -18.80
C GLY A 119 -2.07 3.04 -18.08
N LYS A 120 -0.84 2.75 -18.51
CA LYS A 120 0.01 1.66 -18.00
C LYS A 120 -0.10 1.54 -16.47
N LEU A 121 -0.45 0.35 -15.97
CA LEU A 121 -0.50 0.05 -14.53
C LEU A 121 0.89 0.27 -13.93
N ALA A 122 1.17 1.46 -13.41
CA ALA A 122 2.36 1.71 -12.60
C ALA A 122 1.91 1.83 -11.14
N MET A 123 2.46 0.99 -10.27
CA MET A 123 2.25 1.09 -8.83
C MET A 123 2.69 2.48 -8.33
N ALA A 124 1.88 3.03 -7.43
CA ALA A 124 2.25 4.23 -6.71
C ALA A 124 3.55 3.98 -5.95
N GLN A 125 4.41 5.01 -5.97
CA GLN A 125 5.72 4.94 -5.35
C GLN A 125 6.00 6.24 -4.60
N ILE A 126 6.69 6.10 -3.48
CA ILE A 126 7.21 7.20 -2.68
C ILE A 126 8.72 7.20 -2.87
N SER A 127 9.24 8.26 -3.48
CA SER A 127 10.68 8.44 -3.68
C SER A 127 11.20 9.52 -2.73
N THR A 128 12.19 9.15 -1.92
CA THR A 128 13.05 10.05 -1.14
C THR A 128 14.47 10.01 -1.72
N ARG A 129 15.34 10.91 -1.28
CA ARG A 129 16.76 10.91 -1.68
C ARG A 129 17.49 9.62 -1.32
N LYS A 130 17.06 8.94 -0.25
CA LYS A 130 17.70 7.71 0.24
C LYS A 130 17.12 6.46 -0.40
N LYS A 131 15.79 6.40 -0.57
CA LYS A 131 15.10 5.18 -0.97
C LYS A 131 13.83 5.48 -1.76
N THR A 132 13.51 4.63 -2.73
CA THR A 132 12.19 4.60 -3.36
C THR A 132 11.42 3.39 -2.83
N VAL A 133 10.24 3.64 -2.28
CA VAL A 133 9.31 2.64 -1.76
C VAL A 133 8.18 2.49 -2.77
N ILE A 134 8.03 1.29 -3.34
CA ILE A 134 6.99 0.97 -4.31
C ILE A 134 5.89 0.20 -3.59
N ALA A 135 4.62 0.51 -3.86
CA ALA A 135 3.49 -0.26 -3.34
C ALA A 135 3.61 -1.74 -3.75
N ARG A 136 3.43 -2.65 -2.78
CA ARG A 136 3.49 -4.10 -2.98
C ARG A 136 2.12 -4.75 -3.10
N THR A 137 1.07 -4.04 -2.71
CA THR A 137 -0.32 -4.50 -2.74
C THR A 137 -1.24 -3.42 -3.32
N PRO A 138 -2.41 -3.79 -3.86
CA PRO A 138 -3.41 -2.82 -4.32
C PRO A 138 -3.87 -1.86 -3.21
N THR A 139 -3.96 -2.34 -1.96
CA THR A 139 -4.32 -1.52 -0.81
C THR A 139 -3.24 -0.49 -0.47
N GLN A 140 -1.96 -0.84 -0.61
CA GLN A 140 -0.86 0.11 -0.47
C GLN A 140 -0.85 1.13 -1.63
N ASP A 141 -1.13 0.69 -2.86
CA ASP A 141 -1.24 1.60 -4.01
C ASP A 141 -2.34 2.63 -3.80
N ALA A 142 -3.54 2.17 -3.42
CA ALA A 142 -4.67 3.04 -3.10
C ALA A 142 -4.35 3.99 -1.94
N TYR A 143 -3.67 3.50 -0.90
CA TYR A 143 -3.27 4.32 0.24
C TYR A 143 -2.27 5.42 -0.12
N ILE A 144 -1.23 5.10 -0.91
CA ILE A 144 -0.25 6.10 -1.37
C ILE A 144 -0.94 7.16 -2.23
N ARG A 145 -1.79 6.74 -3.18
CA ARG A 145 -2.56 7.69 -4.02
C ARG A 145 -3.51 8.55 -3.20
N ALA A 146 -4.11 8.00 -2.13
CA ALA A 146 -4.96 8.78 -1.24
C ALA A 146 -4.16 9.87 -0.51
N MET A 147 -2.95 9.55 -0.02
CA MET A 147 -2.05 10.54 0.61
C MET A 147 -1.64 11.66 -0.34
N ASP A 148 -1.44 11.37 -1.64
CA ASP A 148 -1.15 12.40 -2.64
C ASP A 148 -2.33 13.35 -2.91
N ARG A 149 -3.57 12.87 -2.78
CA ARG A 149 -4.78 13.57 -3.23
C ARG A 149 -5.55 14.29 -2.12
N ALA A 150 -5.43 13.83 -0.87
CA ALA A 150 -6.22 14.33 0.25
C ALA A 150 -5.38 15.00 1.34
N GLU A 151 -5.98 15.94 2.07
CA GLU A 151 -5.36 16.59 3.23
C GLU A 151 -5.40 15.73 4.48
N LEU A 152 -6.45 14.92 4.65
CA LEU A 152 -6.63 14.00 5.78
C LEU A 152 -6.86 12.59 5.25
N VAL A 153 -6.04 11.63 5.70
CA VAL A 153 -6.14 10.23 5.28
C VAL A 153 -6.10 9.30 6.49
N PHE A 154 -7.02 8.34 6.52
CA PHE A 154 -7.02 7.24 7.50
C PHE A 154 -6.43 5.97 6.88
N GLY A 155 -5.25 5.57 7.34
CA GLY A 155 -4.59 4.32 6.98
C GLY A 155 -4.91 3.23 7.99
N VAL A 156 -5.98 2.47 7.74
CA VAL A 156 -6.53 1.50 8.70
C VAL A 156 -6.28 0.07 8.23
N GLY A 157 -5.77 -0.78 9.10
CA GLY A 157 -5.62 -2.20 8.82
C GLY A 157 -4.71 -2.94 9.79
N PRO A 158 -4.53 -4.26 9.60
CA PRO A 158 -3.73 -5.10 10.49
C PRO A 158 -2.28 -4.62 10.68
N ALA A 159 -1.64 -5.05 11.77
CA ALA A 159 -0.20 -4.91 11.94
C ALA A 159 0.59 -5.56 10.77
N GLY A 160 1.75 -5.01 10.45
CA GLY A 160 2.62 -5.53 9.37
C GLY A 160 2.20 -5.14 7.94
N THR A 161 1.10 -4.41 7.74
CA THR A 161 0.65 -3.96 6.41
C THR A 161 1.41 -2.75 5.85
N GLY A 162 2.29 -2.14 6.66
CA GLY A 162 3.13 -1.01 6.26
C GLY A 162 2.45 0.37 6.35
N LYS A 163 1.25 0.49 6.95
CA LYS A 163 0.49 1.74 7.08
C LYS A 163 1.30 2.92 7.65
N THR A 164 1.98 2.70 8.78
CA THR A 164 2.80 3.73 9.44
C THR A 164 4.07 4.03 8.66
N PHE A 165 4.75 2.99 8.16
CA PHE A 165 5.96 3.13 7.37
C PHE A 165 5.72 3.97 6.09
N LEU A 166 4.66 3.65 5.34
CA LEU A 166 4.29 4.39 4.13
C LEU A 166 3.89 5.84 4.44
N ALA A 167 3.22 6.08 5.57
CA ALA A 167 2.92 7.45 6.01
C ALA A 167 4.20 8.25 6.27
N VAL A 168 5.15 7.68 7.03
CA VAL A 168 6.43 8.33 7.33
C VAL A 168 7.25 8.54 6.06
N ALA A 169 7.27 7.58 5.14
CA ALA A 169 7.91 7.71 3.84
C ALA A 169 7.31 8.90 3.04
N HIS A 170 5.98 8.99 3.00
CA HIS A 170 5.30 10.07 2.29
C HIS A 170 5.59 11.44 2.94
N ALA A 171 5.55 11.54 4.27
CA ALA A 171 5.92 12.76 4.99
C ALA A 171 7.38 13.19 4.71
N ALA A 172 8.32 12.24 4.72
CA ALA A 172 9.71 12.51 4.36
C ALA A 172 9.82 13.04 2.92
N GLN A 173 9.12 12.43 1.95
CA GLN A 173 9.08 12.92 0.58
C GLN A 173 8.54 14.36 0.49
N LEU A 174 7.44 14.68 1.18
CA LEU A 174 6.86 16.03 1.17
C LEU A 174 7.86 17.06 1.72
N LEU A 175 8.55 16.73 2.81
CA LEU A 175 9.57 17.61 3.41
C LEU A 175 10.75 17.82 2.45
N GLU A 176 11.22 16.76 1.78
CA GLU A 176 12.33 16.85 0.84
C GLU A 176 12.01 17.66 -0.42
N ARG A 177 10.74 17.65 -0.85
CA ARG A 177 10.23 18.44 -1.98
C ARG A 177 9.89 19.88 -1.59
N GLY A 178 9.98 20.23 -0.31
CA GLY A 178 9.56 21.54 0.20
C GLY A 178 8.05 21.77 0.13
N SER A 179 7.25 20.70 -0.01
CA SER A 179 5.79 20.79 0.01
C SER A 179 5.23 21.01 1.42
N VAL A 180 6.00 20.63 2.44
CA VAL A 180 5.78 20.97 3.85
C VAL A 180 7.10 21.43 4.44
N GLU A 181 7.03 22.24 5.49
CA GLU A 181 8.20 22.80 6.17
C GLU A 181 8.65 21.93 7.36
N ARG A 182 7.76 21.07 7.86
CA ARG A 182 8.00 20.26 9.05
C ARG A 182 7.24 18.93 9.04
N ILE A 183 7.74 17.98 9.82
CA ILE A 183 7.08 16.70 10.10
C ILE A 183 6.79 16.62 11.59
N VAL A 184 5.55 16.28 11.96
CA VAL A 184 5.15 16.01 13.34
C VAL A 184 4.64 14.58 13.44
N LEU A 185 5.39 13.72 14.10
CA LEU A 185 5.02 12.33 14.36
C LEU A 185 4.56 12.19 15.80
N THR A 186 3.40 11.59 15.99
CA THR A 186 2.83 11.42 17.32
C THR A 186 2.20 10.05 17.50
N ARG A 187 2.18 9.60 18.74
CA ARG A 187 1.58 8.34 19.18
C ARG A 187 0.89 8.58 20.54
N PRO A 188 -0.30 8.02 20.80
CA PRO A 188 -0.87 8.08 22.13
C PRO A 188 0.02 7.31 23.11
N ALA A 189 0.21 7.86 24.30
CA ALA A 189 0.82 7.11 25.39
C ALA A 189 -0.23 6.13 25.92
N VAL A 190 0.05 4.83 25.77
CA VAL A 190 -0.82 3.76 26.22
C VAL A 190 0.01 2.87 27.11
N GLU A 191 -0.46 2.68 28.33
CA GLU A 191 0.21 1.85 29.31
C GLU A 191 -0.05 0.38 28.93
N ALA A 192 0.78 -0.16 28.02
CA ALA A 192 0.76 -1.57 27.67
C ALA A 192 1.36 -2.41 28.82
N GLY A 193 0.65 -2.47 29.94
CA GLY A 193 0.97 -3.32 31.09
C GLY A 193 1.90 -2.70 32.15
N GLU A 194 2.69 -1.68 31.82
CA GLU A 194 3.51 -0.94 32.79
C GLU A 194 3.05 0.53 32.87
N ARG A 195 2.82 1.01 34.10
CA ARG A 195 2.49 2.42 34.34
C ARG A 195 3.70 3.27 33.95
N LEU A 196 3.51 4.27 33.09
CA LEU A 196 4.60 5.13 32.56
C LEU A 196 5.44 5.76 33.69
N GLY A 197 4.85 5.91 34.88
CA GLY A 197 5.53 6.39 36.09
C GLY A 197 6.67 5.49 36.63
N PHE A 198 6.77 4.21 36.24
CA PHE A 198 7.69 3.23 36.83
C PHE A 198 8.98 3.00 36.04
N LEU A 199 9.08 3.44 34.78
CA LEU A 199 10.34 3.40 34.05
C LEU A 199 11.33 4.38 34.70
N PRO A 200 12.59 4.01 34.98
CA PRO A 200 13.59 4.95 35.47
C PRO A 200 13.98 5.96 34.37
N GLY A 201 14.40 7.17 34.74
CA GLY A 201 14.83 8.21 33.79
C GLY A 201 13.91 9.43 33.72
N ASP A 202 14.28 10.38 32.85
CA ASP A 202 13.48 11.56 32.56
C ASP A 202 12.22 11.21 31.74
N MET A 203 11.24 12.12 31.63
CA MET A 203 9.99 11.84 30.90
C MET A 203 10.22 11.47 29.43
N LYS A 204 11.33 11.91 28.83
CA LYS A 204 11.68 11.61 27.44
C LYS A 204 12.20 10.17 27.31
N GLU A 205 13.09 9.75 28.20
CA GLU A 205 13.64 8.39 28.28
C GLU A 205 12.55 7.32 28.50
N LYS A 206 11.48 7.65 29.23
CA LYS A 206 10.35 6.73 29.46
C LYS A 206 9.43 6.54 28.25
N VAL A 207 9.34 7.55 27.39
CA VAL A 207 8.43 7.55 26.23
C VAL A 207 9.14 7.05 24.97
N ASP A 208 10.46 7.25 24.89
CA ASP A 208 11.29 6.92 23.73
C ASP A 208 11.11 5.48 23.19
N PRO A 209 10.94 4.42 24.01
CA PRO A 209 10.69 3.07 23.52
C PRO A 209 9.44 2.96 22.63
N TYR A 210 8.36 3.67 22.95
CA TYR A 210 7.10 3.64 22.19
C TYR A 210 7.18 4.40 20.87
N LEU A 211 8.06 5.39 20.81
CA LEU A 211 8.30 6.23 19.64
C LEU A 211 9.38 5.64 18.72
N ARG A 212 10.14 4.64 19.20
CA ARG A 212 11.25 4.04 18.46
C ARG A 212 10.90 3.59 17.02
N PRO A 213 9.76 2.94 16.75
CA PRO A 213 9.40 2.57 15.38
C PRO A 213 9.29 3.76 14.41
N LEU A 214 8.92 4.95 14.92
CA LEU A 214 8.83 6.18 14.13
C LEU A 214 10.21 6.73 13.79
N TYR A 215 11.17 6.65 14.74
CA TYR A 215 12.57 6.98 14.47
C TYR A 215 13.16 6.04 13.43
N ASP A 216 12.97 4.72 13.59
CA ASP A 216 13.53 3.73 12.68
C ASP A 216 13.00 3.92 11.24
N ALA A 217 11.69 4.20 11.08
CA ALA A 217 11.11 4.52 9.78
C ALA A 217 11.71 5.79 9.14
N LEU A 218 11.94 6.85 9.93
CA LEU A 218 12.61 8.06 9.43
C LEU A 218 14.04 7.78 8.99
N TYR A 219 14.81 7.05 9.80
CA TYR A 219 16.19 6.67 9.46
C TYR A 219 16.24 5.76 8.24
N GLU A 220 15.20 4.99 7.93
CA GLU A 220 15.15 4.24 6.67
C GLU A 220 14.93 5.15 5.46
N MET A 221 14.17 6.24 5.63
CA MET A 221 13.75 7.15 4.55
C MET A 221 14.69 8.32 4.30
N MET A 222 15.51 8.70 5.28
CA MET A 222 16.41 9.85 5.23
C MET A 222 17.82 9.49 5.71
N PRO A 223 18.88 10.18 5.23
CA PRO A 223 20.23 10.04 5.78
C PRO A 223 20.27 10.43 7.27
N SER A 224 21.02 9.68 8.09
CA SER A 224 21.01 9.85 9.55
C SER A 224 21.43 11.25 10.00
N ASP A 225 22.48 11.81 9.40
CA ASP A 225 22.96 13.17 9.67
C ASP A 225 21.89 14.25 9.39
N ARG A 226 20.98 13.98 8.45
CA ARG A 226 19.88 14.88 8.13
C ARG A 226 18.73 14.74 9.11
N VAL A 227 18.41 13.52 9.52
CA VAL A 227 17.39 13.25 10.54
C VAL A 227 17.79 13.93 11.85
N GLU A 228 19.03 13.73 12.31
CA GLU A 228 19.54 14.32 13.55
C GLU A 228 19.51 15.84 13.52
N ARG A 229 19.97 16.47 12.42
CA ARG A 229 19.89 17.93 12.25
C ARG A 229 18.46 18.44 12.23
N ALA A 230 17.56 17.74 11.55
CA ALA A 230 16.15 18.13 11.47
C ALA A 230 15.43 18.00 12.81
N LEU A 231 15.75 16.96 13.59
CA LEU A 231 15.27 16.79 14.97
C LEU A 231 15.80 17.92 15.87
N ALA A 232 17.11 18.21 15.83
CA ALA A 232 17.72 19.26 16.62
C ALA A 232 17.17 20.66 16.29
N ALA A 233 16.84 20.90 15.01
CA ALA A 233 16.24 22.15 14.54
C ALA A 233 14.72 22.23 14.76
N GLY A 234 14.06 21.16 15.24
CA GLY A 234 12.60 21.11 15.39
C GLY A 234 11.81 21.04 14.08
N VAL A 235 12.49 20.78 12.95
CA VAL A 235 11.88 20.54 11.64
C VAL A 235 11.17 19.19 11.62
N ILE A 236 11.75 18.19 12.28
CA ILE A 236 11.08 16.93 12.59
C ILE A 236 10.85 16.89 14.09
N GLU A 237 9.60 16.64 14.50
CA GLU A 237 9.23 16.50 15.89
C GLU A 237 8.59 15.14 16.09
N ILE A 238 9.05 14.39 17.09
CA ILE A 238 8.46 13.13 17.52
C ILE A 238 8.06 13.28 18.98
N ALA A 239 6.76 13.26 19.27
CA ALA A 239 6.25 13.59 20.60
C ALA A 239 4.95 12.85 20.93
N PRO A 240 4.64 12.61 22.23
CA PRO A 240 3.35 12.07 22.64
C PRO A 240 2.17 12.92 22.18
N LEU A 241 1.01 12.28 21.99
CA LEU A 241 -0.22 12.97 21.57
C LEU A 241 -0.62 14.15 22.47
N ALA A 242 -0.30 14.08 23.76
CA ALA A 242 -0.58 15.15 24.72
C ALA A 242 0.06 16.50 24.35
N PHE A 243 1.20 16.49 23.65
CA PHE A 243 1.93 17.68 23.23
C PHE A 243 1.28 18.39 22.05
N MET A 244 0.27 17.79 21.43
CA MET A 244 -0.47 18.39 20.31
C MET A 244 -1.52 19.40 20.79
N ARG A 245 -1.86 19.40 22.08
CA ARG A 245 -2.89 20.26 22.64
C ARG A 245 -2.56 21.74 22.45
N GLY A 246 -3.54 22.51 21.97
CA GLY A 246 -3.40 23.97 21.80
C GLY A 246 -2.53 24.40 20.61
N ARG A 247 -2.06 23.46 19.78
CA ARG A 247 -1.28 23.78 18.58
C ARG A 247 -2.18 23.97 17.37
N THR A 248 -1.68 24.70 16.39
CA THR A 248 -2.19 24.69 15.01
C THR A 248 -1.04 24.22 14.13
N LEU A 249 -1.29 23.20 13.32
CA LEU A 249 -0.26 22.50 12.57
C LEU A 249 -0.34 22.85 11.08
N SER A 250 0.08 24.07 10.74
CA SER A 250 0.19 24.54 9.34
C SER A 250 1.52 24.14 8.71
N ASN A 251 1.54 24.07 7.37
CA ASN A 251 2.69 23.71 6.52
C ASN A 251 3.42 22.44 7.00
N ALA A 252 2.67 21.45 7.50
CA ALA A 252 3.22 20.30 8.21
C ALA A 252 2.67 18.98 7.67
N ALA A 253 3.51 17.96 7.57
CA ALA A 253 3.05 16.57 7.52
C ALA A 253 2.91 16.04 8.94
N ILE A 254 1.71 15.62 9.31
CA ILE A 254 1.30 15.30 10.68
C ILE A 254 0.83 13.85 10.70
N ILE A 255 1.44 13.01 11.53
CA ILE A 255 1.11 11.59 11.59
C ILE A 255 0.72 11.22 13.02
N LEU A 256 -0.49 10.67 13.19
CA LEU A 256 -0.90 10.01 14.42
C LEU A 256 -0.86 8.49 14.21
N ASP A 257 0.09 7.83 14.86
CA ASP A 257 0.23 6.39 14.85
C ASP A 257 -0.49 5.72 16.03
N GLU A 258 -0.84 4.45 15.87
CA GLU A 258 -1.67 3.67 16.81
C GLU A 258 -2.94 4.40 17.26
N ALA A 259 -3.63 5.03 16.31
CA ALA A 259 -4.79 5.86 16.57
C ALA A 259 -5.95 5.10 17.24
N GLN A 260 -6.00 3.76 17.14
CA GLN A 260 -6.99 2.94 17.84
C GLN A 260 -6.93 3.11 19.36
N ASN A 261 -5.78 3.53 19.88
CA ASN A 261 -5.56 3.77 21.29
C ASN A 261 -5.77 5.23 21.70
N THR A 262 -6.49 6.00 20.88
CA THR A 262 -6.99 7.31 21.27
C THR A 262 -8.42 7.21 21.78
N THR A 263 -8.76 8.02 22.77
CA THR A 263 -10.15 8.27 23.16
C THR A 263 -10.84 9.21 22.17
N GLN A 264 -12.17 9.23 22.19
CA GLN A 264 -12.98 10.18 21.40
C GLN A 264 -12.52 11.64 21.55
N MET A 265 -12.25 12.06 22.80
CA MET A 265 -11.79 13.42 23.10
C MET A 265 -10.41 13.70 22.52
N GLN A 266 -9.50 12.72 22.57
CA GLN A 266 -8.16 12.84 22.01
C GLN A 266 -8.19 12.90 20.47
N MET A 267 -9.01 12.08 19.82
CA MET A 267 -9.19 12.10 18.37
C MET A 267 -9.75 13.45 17.91
N LYS A 268 -10.83 13.95 18.55
CA LYS A 268 -11.39 15.28 18.26
C LYS A 268 -10.37 16.40 18.51
N MET A 269 -9.62 16.32 19.61
CA MET A 269 -8.56 17.28 19.90
C MET A 269 -7.51 17.28 18.79
N PHE A 270 -7.08 16.11 18.31
CA PHE A 270 -6.03 15.98 17.31
C PHE A 270 -6.47 16.43 15.91
N LEU A 271 -7.65 15.99 15.45
CA LEU A 271 -8.18 16.37 14.13
C LEU A 271 -8.32 17.88 13.97
N THR A 272 -8.71 18.58 15.04
CA THR A 272 -8.83 20.05 15.06
C THR A 272 -7.49 20.79 15.12
N ARG A 273 -6.35 20.08 15.12
CA ARG A 273 -5.02 20.70 15.03
C ARG A 273 -4.57 20.92 13.58
N LEU A 274 -5.24 20.31 12.59
CA LEU A 274 -4.88 20.46 11.18
C LEU A 274 -5.00 21.94 10.77
N GLY A 275 -3.86 22.55 10.38
CA GLY A 275 -3.79 23.92 9.91
C GLY A 275 -3.69 24.03 8.39
N GLU A 276 -3.58 25.25 7.89
CA GLU A 276 -3.43 25.54 6.45
C GLU A 276 -2.21 24.81 5.86
N ASN A 277 -2.37 24.28 4.65
CA ASN A 277 -1.37 23.46 3.94
C ASN A 277 -0.84 22.28 4.78
N GLY A 278 -1.57 21.84 5.80
CA GLY A 278 -1.26 20.65 6.56
C GLY A 278 -1.67 19.39 5.80
N ARG A 279 -0.90 18.32 5.97
CA ARG A 279 -1.25 16.96 5.54
C ARG A 279 -1.29 16.08 6.78
N MET A 280 -2.46 15.55 7.13
CA MET A 280 -2.65 14.71 8.30
C MET A 280 -2.92 13.26 7.89
N ILE A 281 -2.18 12.34 8.48
CA ILE A 281 -2.33 10.91 8.25
C ILE A 281 -2.54 10.23 9.60
N ILE A 282 -3.60 9.44 9.69
CA ILE A 282 -3.98 8.73 10.92
C ILE A 282 -3.86 7.25 10.63
N THR A 283 -2.96 6.56 11.34
CA THR A 283 -2.73 5.13 11.18
C THR A 283 -3.18 4.36 12.40
N GLY A 284 -3.82 3.21 12.20
CA GLY A 284 -4.26 2.37 13.31
C GLY A 284 -4.84 1.03 12.89
N ASP A 285 -5.09 0.19 13.90
CA ASP A 285 -5.71 -1.12 13.76
C ASP A 285 -6.91 -1.25 14.72
N PRO A 286 -8.16 -1.13 14.25
CA PRO A 286 -9.35 -1.22 15.10
C PRO A 286 -9.49 -2.55 15.85
N SER A 287 -8.76 -3.60 15.43
CA SER A 287 -8.76 -4.89 16.12
C SER A 287 -7.82 -4.96 17.33
N GLN A 288 -6.91 -3.99 17.50
CA GLN A 288 -5.87 -3.97 18.54
C GLN A 288 -6.03 -2.78 19.50
N ILE A 289 -7.20 -2.66 20.13
CA ILE A 289 -7.51 -1.59 21.07
C ILE A 289 -7.01 -1.96 22.47
N ASP A 290 -6.03 -1.19 22.96
CA ASP A 290 -5.41 -1.32 24.29
C ASP A 290 -6.00 -0.35 25.32
N LEU A 291 -7.14 0.28 25.02
CA LEU A 291 -7.81 1.21 25.92
C LEU A 291 -8.43 0.48 27.12
N PRO A 292 -8.54 1.16 28.29
CA PRO A 292 -9.25 0.61 29.45
C PRO A 292 -10.69 0.19 29.10
N ARG A 293 -11.17 -0.87 29.76
CA ARG A 293 -12.53 -1.40 29.55
C ARG A 293 -13.57 -0.29 29.70
N GLY A 294 -14.49 -0.21 28.72
CA GLY A 294 -15.59 0.76 28.70
C GLY A 294 -15.25 2.08 27.99
N VAL A 295 -13.97 2.33 27.67
CA VAL A 295 -13.57 3.51 26.89
C VAL A 295 -13.72 3.22 25.40
N LYS A 296 -14.49 4.04 24.69
CA LYS A 296 -14.64 3.93 23.24
C LYS A 296 -13.41 4.51 22.52
N SER A 297 -12.90 3.76 21.54
CA SER A 297 -11.84 4.22 20.65
C SER A 297 -12.32 5.38 19.79
N GLY A 298 -11.52 6.45 19.74
CA GLY A 298 -11.75 7.60 18.89
C GLY A 298 -11.54 7.29 17.41
N LEU A 299 -10.66 6.34 17.07
CA LEU A 299 -10.49 5.87 15.69
C LEU A 299 -11.78 5.19 15.20
N VAL A 300 -12.35 4.29 15.99
CA VAL A 300 -13.57 3.55 15.61
C VAL A 300 -14.77 4.48 15.45
N GLU A 301 -14.85 5.56 16.23
CA GLU A 301 -15.92 6.54 16.09
C GLU A 301 -15.73 7.47 14.88
N ALA A 302 -14.48 7.75 14.48
CA ALA A 302 -14.17 8.67 13.39
C ALA A 302 -14.31 8.04 11.99
N LEU A 303 -14.28 6.71 11.89
CA LEU A 303 -14.51 5.94 10.67
C LEU A 303 -16.00 5.73 10.40
#